data_AF-A0A2D4LPI3-F1
#
_entry.id   AF-A0A2D4LPI3-F1
#
_cell.length_a   1.000
_cell.length_b   1.000
_cell.length_c   1.000
_cell.angle_alpha   90.00
_cell.angle_beta   90.00
_cell.angle_gamma   90.00
#
_symmetry.space_group_name_H-M   'P 1'
#
loop_
_entity.id
_entity.type
_entity.pdbx_description
1 polymer ?
#
loop_
_entity_poly.entity_id
_entity_poly.type
_entity_poly.pdbx_seq_one_letter_code
_entity_poly.pdbx_strand_id
1 'polypeptide(L)'
;LAPSPHSEAVAHEFQELSLQPNQYLPPLNERKNVLQLKLQQRRTREQLVDQGIMPPLKSPAAFHGQIKSLERARTENFLKHKIRSRPDRSELVRMHILEETFAEPSLQATQMKLKRARLADDLNEK
;
A
#
# COMPACT_ATOMS: atom_id res chain seq x y z
N LEU A 1 -10.25 -37.97 -7.58
CA LEU A 1 -10.32 -36.51 -7.80
C LEU A 1 -9.93 -36.27 -9.25
N ALA A 2 -10.88 -36.01 -10.15
CA ALA A 2 -10.56 -35.75 -11.55
C ALA A 2 -10.03 -34.31 -11.69
N PRO A 3 -8.96 -34.05 -12.46
CA PRO A 3 -8.48 -32.70 -12.71
C PRO A 3 -9.55 -31.88 -13.44
N SER A 4 -9.64 -30.59 -13.11
CA SER A 4 -10.62 -29.66 -13.69
C SER A 4 -10.28 -29.38 -15.16
N PRO A 5 -11.25 -29.34 -16.09
CA PRO A 5 -11.01 -29.15 -17.52
C PRO A 5 -10.32 -27.82 -17.86
N HIS A 6 -10.40 -26.81 -17.00
CA HIS A 6 -9.64 -25.57 -17.15
C HIS A 6 -8.14 -25.73 -16.88
N SER A 7 -7.75 -26.62 -15.97
CA SER A 7 -6.34 -26.86 -15.64
C SER A 7 -5.61 -27.61 -16.76
N GLU A 8 -6.29 -28.51 -17.45
CA GLU A 8 -5.74 -29.21 -18.62
C GLU A 8 -5.56 -28.27 -19.81
N ALA A 9 -6.53 -27.37 -20.07
CA ALA A 9 -6.42 -26.39 -21.15
C ALA A 9 -5.21 -25.45 -20.95
N VAL A 10 -4.99 -24.98 -19.72
CA VAL A 10 -3.84 -24.13 -19.38
C VAL A 10 -2.53 -24.92 -19.49
N ALA A 11 -2.49 -26.18 -19.05
CA ALA A 11 -1.31 -27.03 -19.22
C ALA A 11 -0.99 -27.30 -20.69
N HIS A 12 -2.02 -27.51 -21.53
CA HIS A 12 -1.87 -27.65 -22.97
C HIS A 12 -1.38 -26.36 -23.65
N GLU A 13 -1.86 -25.19 -23.20
CA GLU A 13 -1.41 -23.88 -23.70
C GLU A 13 0.07 -23.63 -23.36
N PHE A 14 0.51 -23.99 -22.15
CA PHE A 14 1.93 -23.93 -21.77
C PHE A 14 2.80 -24.97 -22.49
N GLN A 15 2.24 -26.14 -22.85
CA GLN A 15 2.93 -27.18 -23.62
C GLN A 15 3.11 -26.76 -25.09
N GLU A 16 2.10 -26.12 -25.70
CA GLU A 16 2.16 -25.59 -27.08
C GLU A 16 3.17 -24.43 -27.21
N LEU A 17 3.36 -23.62 -26.17
CA LEU A 17 4.43 -22.62 -26.14
C LEU A 17 5.85 -23.22 -26.09
N SER A 18 6.00 -24.49 -25.70
CA SER A 18 7.31 -25.18 -25.65
C SER A 18 7.72 -25.84 -26.96
N LEU A 19 6.77 -26.06 -27.88
CA LEU A 19 6.97 -26.77 -29.15
C LEU A 19 6.98 -25.87 -30.38
N GLN A 20 6.98 -24.55 -30.21
CA GLN A 20 7.26 -23.65 -31.34
C GLN A 20 8.76 -23.75 -31.69
N PRO A 21 9.13 -24.26 -32.89
CA PRO A 21 10.51 -24.20 -33.33
C PRO A 21 10.90 -22.73 -33.45
N ASN A 22 11.88 -22.32 -32.66
CA ASN A 22 12.45 -20.96 -32.55
C ASN A 22 12.44 -20.24 -33.91
N GLN A 23 11.44 -19.40 -34.14
CA GLN A 23 11.41 -18.53 -35.31
C GLN A 23 12.39 -17.37 -35.06
N TYR A 24 13.59 -17.50 -35.61
CA TYR A 24 14.61 -16.47 -35.77
C TYR A 24 15.00 -15.72 -34.49
N LEU A 25 15.69 -16.41 -33.58
CA LEU A 25 16.45 -15.70 -32.56
C LEU A 25 17.52 -14.83 -33.24
N PRO A 26 17.60 -13.53 -32.92
CA PRO A 26 18.60 -12.65 -33.51
C PRO A 26 20.02 -13.17 -33.24
N PRO A 27 21.00 -12.81 -34.10
CA PRO A 27 22.41 -13.17 -33.91
C PRO A 27 22.87 -12.95 -32.47
N LEU A 28 23.77 -13.82 -31.98
CA LEU A 28 24.25 -13.74 -30.59
C LEU A 28 24.79 -12.36 -30.22
N ASN A 29 25.36 -11.64 -31.20
CA ASN A 29 25.87 -10.30 -30.99
C ASN A 29 24.75 -9.30 -30.65
N GLU A 30 23.64 -9.33 -31.39
CA GLU A 30 22.47 -8.48 -31.12
C GLU A 30 21.85 -8.82 -29.76
N ARG A 31 21.76 -10.10 -29.41
CA ARG A 31 21.28 -10.53 -28.09
C ARG A 31 22.16 -9.99 -26.95
N LYS A 32 23.49 -10.02 -27.13
CA LYS A 32 24.44 -9.45 -26.15
C LYS A 32 24.26 -7.93 -26.03
N ASN A 33 24.12 -7.22 -27.14
CA ASN A 33 23.95 -5.77 -27.17
C ASN A 33 22.65 -5.33 -26.46
N VAL A 34 21.52 -6.00 -26.75
CA VAL A 34 20.24 -5.72 -26.11
C VAL A 34 20.31 -5.98 -24.60
N LEU A 35 20.93 -7.09 -24.19
CA LEU A 35 21.08 -7.42 -22.78
C LEU A 35 21.93 -6.36 -22.05
N GLN A 36 23.06 -5.95 -22.64
CA GLN A 36 23.92 -4.93 -22.07
C GLN A 36 23.16 -3.62 -21.84
N LEU A 37 22.39 -3.17 -22.84
CA LEU A 37 21.56 -1.98 -22.73
C LEU A 37 20.50 -2.11 -21.62
N LYS A 38 19.77 -3.23 -21.58
CA LYS A 38 18.75 -3.47 -20.56
C LYS A 38 19.33 -3.55 -19.14
N LEU A 39 20.53 -4.09 -18.99
CA LEU A 39 21.23 -4.13 -17.70
C LEU A 39 21.70 -2.75 -17.24
N GLN A 40 22.03 -1.85 -18.16
CA GLN A 40 22.35 -0.45 -17.83
C GLN A 40 21.11 0.36 -17.46
N GLN A 41 19.99 0.11 -18.13
CA GLN A 41 18.72 0.79 -17.87
C GLN A 41 17.94 0.22 -16.66
N ARG A 42 18.46 -0.81 -16.00
CA ARG A 42 17.75 -1.45 -14.87
C ARG A 42 17.72 -0.52 -13.65
N ARG A 43 16.59 -0.54 -12.94
CA ARG A 43 16.47 0.08 -11.62
C ARG A 43 17.34 -0.64 -10.60
N THR A 44 17.80 0.10 -9.58
CA THR A 44 18.53 -0.53 -8.48
C THR A 44 17.60 -1.40 -7.64
N ARG A 45 18.18 -2.33 -6.87
CA ARG A 45 17.36 -3.22 -6.03
C ARG A 45 16.65 -2.43 -4.94
N GLU A 46 17.30 -1.41 -4.40
CA GLU A 46 16.76 -0.49 -3.39
C GLU A 46 15.49 0.19 -3.93
N GLN A 47 15.56 0.77 -5.14
CA GLN A 47 14.41 1.42 -5.78
C GLN A 47 13.24 0.44 -5.98
N LEU A 48 13.52 -0.83 -6.33
CA LEU A 48 12.48 -1.84 -6.48
C LEU A 48 11.83 -2.24 -5.15
N VAL A 49 12.60 -2.22 -4.05
CA VAL A 49 12.08 -2.46 -2.70
C VAL A 49 11.20 -1.29 -2.25
N ASP A 50 11.66 -0.05 -2.47
CA ASP A 50 10.91 1.16 -2.10
C ASP A 50 9.57 1.26 -2.85
N GLN A 51 9.51 0.76 -4.08
CA GLN A 51 8.28 0.66 -4.87
C GLN A 51 7.42 -0.56 -4.54
N GLY A 52 7.85 -1.41 -3.59
CA GLY A 52 7.11 -2.61 -3.19
C GLY A 52 7.10 -3.75 -4.22
N ILE A 53 8.01 -3.73 -5.21
CA ILE A 53 8.13 -4.78 -6.23
C ILE A 53 8.95 -5.96 -5.69
N MET A 54 10.04 -5.67 -4.95
CA MET A 54 10.94 -6.68 -4.39
C MET A 54 10.83 -6.76 -2.86
N PRO A 55 11.08 -7.94 -2.25
CA PRO A 55 11.17 -8.07 -0.80
C PRO A 55 12.32 -7.24 -0.20
N PRO A 56 12.19 -6.77 1.06
CA PRO A 56 13.23 -5.98 1.74
C PRO A 56 14.60 -6.66 1.74
N LEU A 57 15.66 -5.88 1.50
CA LEU A 57 17.04 -6.35 1.39
C LEU A 57 17.55 -7.06 2.64
N LYS A 58 17.07 -6.63 3.81
CA LYS A 58 17.47 -7.12 5.14
C LYS A 58 16.73 -8.39 5.56
N SER A 59 15.65 -8.75 4.84
CA SER A 59 14.85 -9.93 5.15
C SER A 59 15.29 -11.13 4.29
N PRO A 60 15.41 -12.34 4.87
CA PRO A 60 15.68 -13.54 4.09
C PRO A 60 14.57 -13.79 3.07
N ALA A 61 14.93 -14.00 1.80
CA ALA A 61 13.97 -14.18 0.71
C ALA A 61 13.06 -15.41 0.92
N ALA A 62 13.60 -16.50 1.49
CA ALA A 62 12.87 -17.74 1.72
C ALA A 62 11.68 -17.60 2.69
N PHE A 63 11.73 -16.63 3.61
CA PHE A 63 10.73 -16.46 4.66
C PHE A 63 9.85 -15.21 4.49
N HIS A 64 9.93 -14.53 3.34
CA HIS A 64 9.19 -13.28 3.12
C HIS A 64 7.67 -13.45 3.33
N GLY A 65 7.09 -14.58 2.90
CA GLY A 65 5.67 -14.88 3.10
C GLY A 65 5.29 -15.01 4.58
N GLN A 66 6.10 -15.72 5.37
CA GLN A 66 5.88 -15.88 6.81
C GLN A 66 6.04 -14.55 7.55
N ILE A 67 7.06 -13.76 7.22
CA ILE A 67 7.29 -12.43 7.80
C ILE A 67 6.09 -11.52 7.53
N LYS A 68 5.63 -11.44 6.27
CA LYS A 68 4.46 -10.64 5.89
C LYS A 68 3.19 -11.09 6.60
N SER A 69 2.99 -12.39 6.75
CA SER A 69 1.85 -12.95 7.49
C SER A 69 1.89 -12.55 8.97
N LEU A 70 3.07 -12.64 9.59
CA LEU A 70 3.27 -12.25 10.99
C LEU A 70 3.05 -10.75 11.20
N GLU A 71 3.58 -9.90 10.32
CA GLU A 71 3.38 -8.44 10.35
C GLU A 71 1.90 -8.06 10.20
N ARG A 72 1.19 -8.74 9.30
CA ARG A 72 -0.26 -8.61 9.16
C ARG A 72 -0.98 -8.99 10.45
N ALA A 73 -0.71 -10.17 11.00
CA ALA A 73 -1.36 -10.65 12.23
C ALA A 73 -1.11 -9.72 13.42
N ARG A 74 0.11 -9.16 13.54
CA ARG A 74 0.44 -8.13 14.54
C ARG A 74 -0.42 -6.89 14.37
N THR A 75 -0.53 -6.38 13.14
CA THR A 75 -1.33 -5.19 12.83
C THR A 75 -2.82 -5.44 13.08
N GLU A 76 -3.33 -6.61 12.69
CA GLU A 76 -4.71 -7.02 12.95
C GLU A 76 -5.02 -7.07 14.44
N ASN A 77 -4.16 -7.68 15.25
CA ASN A 77 -4.34 -7.76 16.70
C ASN A 77 -4.30 -6.36 17.34
N PHE A 78 -3.36 -5.52 16.91
CA PHE A 78 -3.27 -4.14 17.37
C PHE A 78 -4.53 -3.33 17.04
N LEU A 79 -5.02 -3.42 15.79
CA LEU A 79 -6.23 -2.72 15.37
C LEU A 79 -7.49 -3.26 16.07
N LYS A 80 -7.62 -4.58 16.25
CA LYS A 80 -8.71 -5.19 17.03
C LYS A 80 -8.76 -4.62 18.45
N HIS A 81 -7.60 -4.45 19.09
CA HIS A 81 -7.53 -3.82 20.41
C HIS A 81 -7.93 -2.33 20.35
N LYS A 82 -7.38 -1.55 19.41
CA LYS A 82 -7.67 -0.10 19.26
C LYS A 82 -9.13 0.20 18.93
N ILE A 83 -9.80 -0.69 18.18
CA ILE A 83 -11.22 -0.54 17.86
C ILE A 83 -12.08 -0.76 19.11
N ARG A 84 -11.75 -1.73 19.96
CA ARG A 84 -12.47 -1.99 21.22
C ARG A 84 -12.32 -0.87 22.23
N SER A 85 -11.14 -0.25 22.30
CA SER A 85 -10.85 0.86 23.20
C SER A 85 -11.02 2.23 22.55
N ARG A 86 -11.77 2.32 21.44
CA ARG A 86 -11.99 3.58 20.72
C ARG A 86 -12.85 4.52 21.58
N PRO A 87 -12.36 5.72 21.94
CA PRO A 87 -13.14 6.71 22.68
C PRO A 87 -14.34 7.21 21.87
N ASP A 88 -15.42 7.53 22.57
CA ASP A 88 -16.58 8.18 21.96
C ASP A 88 -16.29 9.64 21.61
N ARG A 89 -17.08 10.18 20.67
CA ARG A 89 -16.96 11.60 20.27
C ARG A 89 -17.12 12.54 21.46
N SER A 90 -18.06 12.25 22.36
CA SER A 90 -18.33 13.06 23.56
C SER A 90 -17.12 13.12 24.50
N GLU A 91 -16.39 12.01 24.65
CA GLU A 91 -15.14 11.97 25.41
C GLU A 91 -14.05 12.83 24.76
N LEU A 92 -13.90 12.75 23.44
CA LEU A 92 -12.95 13.59 22.70
C LEU A 92 -13.28 15.08 22.79
N VAL A 93 -14.56 15.45 22.80
CA VAL A 93 -15.00 16.84 23.03
C VAL A 93 -14.71 17.29 24.45
N ARG A 94 -15.02 16.46 25.45
CA ARG A 94 -14.73 16.74 26.88
C ARG A 94 -13.23 16.97 27.11
N MET A 95 -12.39 16.23 26.40
CA MET A 95 -10.93 16.38 26.44
C MET A 95 -10.39 17.53 25.59
N HIS A 96 -11.26 18.31 24.92
CA HIS A 96 -10.88 19.39 24.00
C HIS A 96 -9.98 18.95 22.83
N ILE A 97 -10.12 17.69 22.40
CA ILE A 97 -9.49 17.17 21.17
C ILE A 97 -10.35 17.49 19.95
N LEU A 98 -11.68 17.34 20.09
CA LEU A 98 -12.66 17.72 19.07
C LEU A 98 -13.50 18.91 19.54
N GLU A 99 -13.98 19.69 18.59
CA GLU A 99 -14.87 20.81 18.87
C GLU A 99 -16.31 20.36 19.11
N GLU A 100 -16.99 21.05 20.03
CA GLU A 100 -18.42 20.88 20.29
C GLU A 100 -19.25 21.60 19.21
N THR A 101 -19.20 21.09 17.98
CA THR A 101 -19.98 21.60 16.85
C THR A 101 -20.61 20.49 16.03
N PHE A 102 -21.80 20.77 15.50
CA PHE A 102 -22.50 19.94 14.51
C PHE A 102 -22.18 20.33 13.08
N ALA A 103 -21.32 21.33 12.86
CA ALA A 103 -20.89 21.73 11.53
C ALA A 103 -20.07 20.64 10.85
N GLU A 104 -20.22 20.55 9.53
CA GLU A 104 -19.39 19.75 8.63
C GLU A 104 -17.89 19.92 8.93
N PRO A 105 -17.08 18.84 8.89
CA PRO A 105 -15.65 18.88 9.24
C PRO A 105 -14.86 19.96 8.50
N SER A 106 -15.23 20.26 7.25
CA SER A 106 -14.60 21.29 6.41
C SER A 106 -14.82 22.72 6.92
N LEU A 107 -15.89 22.97 7.68
CA LEU A 107 -16.28 24.30 8.15
C LEU A 107 -15.81 24.60 9.57
N GLN A 108 -15.50 23.58 10.37
CA GLN A 108 -15.22 23.72 11.82
C GLN A 108 -14.12 24.74 12.09
N ALA A 109 -13.02 24.70 11.34
CA ALA A 109 -11.91 25.65 11.50
C ALA A 109 -12.35 27.11 11.26
N THR A 110 -13.13 27.35 10.20
CA THR A 110 -13.64 28.70 9.87
C THR A 110 -14.64 29.19 10.93
N GLN A 111 -15.52 28.31 11.40
CA GLN A 111 -16.47 28.60 12.47
C GLN A 111 -15.75 28.96 13.77
N MET A 112 -14.71 28.23 14.15
CA MET A 112 -13.92 28.52 15.34
C MET A 112 -13.20 29.85 15.25
N LYS A 113 -12.63 30.18 14.07
CA LYS A 113 -12.01 31.48 13.83
C LYS A 113 -13.03 32.61 13.99
N LEU A 114 -14.22 32.46 13.42
CA LEU A 114 -15.31 33.43 13.53
C LEU A 114 -15.80 33.58 14.99
N LYS A 115 -15.96 32.47 15.71
CA LYS A 115 -16.37 32.45 17.13
C LYS A 115 -15.36 33.20 18.00
N ARG A 116 -14.06 32.99 17.77
CA ARG A 116 -12.98 33.69 18.49
C ARG A 116 -12.94 35.18 18.17
N ALA A 117 -13.09 35.57 16.90
CA ALA A 117 -13.12 36.98 16.50
C ALA A 117 -14.28 37.73 17.17
N ARG A 118 -15.50 37.18 17.06
CA ARG A 118 -16.69 37.76 17.71
C ARG A 118 -16.52 37.93 19.21
N LEU A 119 -15.97 36.91 19.90
CA LEU A 119 -15.73 36.99 21.33
C LEU A 119 -14.69 38.08 21.68
N ALA A 120 -13.66 38.25 20.86
CA ALA A 120 -12.66 39.30 21.07
C ALA A 120 -13.27 40.69 20.90
N ASP A 121 -14.11 40.87 19.88
CA ASP A 121 -14.84 42.12 19.62
C ASP A 121 -15.80 42.43 20.80
N ASP A 122 -16.61 41.45 21.23
CA ASP A 122 -17.55 41.57 22.35
C ASP A 122 -16.88 41.90 23.68
N LEU A 123 -15.66 41.41 23.91
CA LEU A 123 -14.88 41.70 25.11
C LEU A 123 -14.17 43.06 25.05
N ASN A 124 -13.93 43.60 23.86
CA ASN A 124 -13.29 44.90 23.68
C ASN A 124 -14.27 46.08 23.85
N GLU A 125 -15.58 45.84 23.68
CA GLU A 125 -16.65 46.82 23.87
C GLU A 125 -17.22 46.87 25.30
N LYS A 126 -16.70 46.04 26.23
CA LYS A 126 -17.07 46.03 27.66
C LYS A 126 -16.01 46.71 28.52
#